data_AF-A0A7C3EQC4-F1
#
_entry.id   AF-A0A7C3EQC4-F1
#
_cell.length_a   1.000
_cell.length_b   1.000
_cell.length_c   1.000
_cell.angle_alpha   90.00
_cell.angle_beta   90.00
_cell.angle_gamma   90.00
#
_symmetry.space_group_name_H-M   'P 1'
#
loop_
_entity.id
_entity.type
_entity.pdbx_description
1 polymer ?
#
loop_
_entity_poly.entity_id
_entity_poly.type
_entity_poly.pdbx_seq_one_letter_code
_entity_poly.pdbx_strand_id
1 'polypeptide(L)'
;MRRRGRPPVGPALVDRLDGSPQAKTRLRVILEVLGGERSVPEACAQLGIERSRFHELRETVLQGALATLEPRLRGRPRRQASPEEAQVAALEDQVQELKVDLRAAQVREELALILPHVVHKPETAPQDSGGKKGAKRNAAP
;
A
#
# COMPACT_ATOMS: atom_id res chain seq x y z
N MET A 1 6.42 -54.18 -13.05
CA MET A 1 7.46 -53.12 -13.00
C MET A 1 7.83 -52.87 -11.54
N ARG A 2 9.07 -53.18 -11.12
CA ARG A 2 9.52 -52.88 -9.75
C ARG A 2 9.69 -51.37 -9.61
N ARG A 3 8.85 -50.70 -8.80
CA ARG A 3 9.05 -49.29 -8.46
C ARG A 3 10.30 -49.18 -7.58
N ARG A 4 11.45 -48.85 -8.19
CA ARG A 4 12.64 -48.38 -7.46
C ARG A 4 12.38 -46.94 -7.04
N GLY A 5 12.01 -46.74 -5.77
CA GLY A 5 11.79 -45.43 -5.15
C GLY A 5 11.25 -45.60 -3.73
N ARG A 6 11.49 -44.61 -2.85
CA ARG A 6 10.88 -44.59 -1.51
C ARG A 6 9.35 -44.65 -1.69
N PRO A 7 8.64 -45.58 -1.00
CA PRO A 7 7.19 -45.63 -1.09
C PRO A 7 6.60 -44.27 -0.68
N PRO A 8 5.52 -43.81 -1.35
CA PRO A 8 4.88 -42.56 -0.98
C PRO A 8 4.45 -42.64 0.48
N VAL A 9 4.84 -41.64 1.27
CA VAL A 9 4.53 -41.57 2.71
C VAL A 9 3.02 -41.38 2.94
N GLY A 10 2.29 -40.96 1.91
CA GLY A 10 0.84 -40.86 1.93
C GLY A 10 0.34 -39.87 3.00
N PRO A 11 -0.84 -40.12 3.58
CA PRO A 11 -1.43 -39.29 4.63
C PRO A 11 -0.57 -39.10 5.89
N ALA A 12 0.42 -39.97 6.12
CA ALA A 12 1.35 -39.85 7.25
C ALA A 12 2.30 -38.64 7.14
N LEU A 13 2.36 -37.96 5.98
CA LEU A 13 3.13 -36.73 5.83
C LEU A 13 2.66 -35.62 6.80
N VAL A 14 1.38 -35.67 7.20
CA VAL A 14 0.76 -34.69 8.11
C VAL A 14 1.42 -34.65 9.48
N ASP A 15 2.04 -35.74 9.93
CA ASP A 15 2.65 -35.82 11.26
C ASP A 15 3.81 -34.85 11.43
N ARG A 16 4.48 -34.51 10.32
CA ARG A 16 5.63 -33.62 10.26
C ARG A 16 5.25 -32.14 10.12
N LEU A 17 3.98 -31.83 9.91
CA LEU A 17 3.53 -30.44 9.76
C LEU A 17 3.39 -29.79 11.14
N ASP A 18 3.46 -28.46 11.19
CA ASP A 18 3.10 -27.71 12.39
C ASP A 18 1.58 -27.51 12.48
N GLY A 19 1.04 -27.45 13.69
CA GLY A 19 -0.38 -27.22 13.94
C GLY A 19 -0.97 -28.07 15.05
N SER A 20 -2.22 -27.79 15.38
CA SER A 20 -2.92 -28.51 16.45
C SER A 20 -3.15 -29.98 16.12
N PRO A 21 -3.20 -30.89 17.12
CA PRO A 21 -3.49 -32.31 16.89
C PRO A 21 -4.81 -32.53 16.14
N GLN A 22 -5.81 -31.70 16.43
CA GLN A 22 -7.10 -31.75 15.75
C GLN A 22 -6.99 -31.36 14.28
N ALA A 23 -6.22 -30.34 13.94
CA ALA A 23 -5.98 -29.93 12.55
C ALA A 23 -5.25 -31.02 11.76
N LYS A 24 -4.21 -31.62 12.35
CA LYS A 24 -3.48 -32.77 11.78
C LYS A 24 -4.42 -33.96 11.52
N THR A 25 -5.27 -34.29 12.49
CA THR A 25 -6.24 -35.39 12.33
C THR A 25 -7.20 -35.13 11.17
N ARG A 26 -7.80 -33.93 11.11
CA ARG A 26 -8.71 -33.55 10.01
C ARG A 26 -8.02 -33.62 8.65
N LEU A 27 -6.81 -33.06 8.54
CA LEU A 27 -6.05 -33.06 7.30
C LEU A 27 -5.70 -34.49 6.85
N ARG A 28 -5.27 -35.36 7.78
CA ARG A 28 -5.00 -36.77 7.48
C ARG A 28 -6.23 -37.47 6.90
N VAL A 29 -7.38 -37.34 7.57
CA VAL A 29 -8.65 -37.95 7.12
C VAL A 29 -9.04 -37.45 5.73
N ILE A 30 -8.87 -36.15 5.45
CA ILE A 30 -9.14 -35.59 4.12
C ILE A 30 -8.23 -36.22 3.05
N LEU A 31 -6.94 -36.36 3.33
CA LEU A 31 -5.99 -36.99 2.40
C LEU A 31 -6.29 -38.47 2.16
N GLU A 32 -6.68 -39.22 3.21
CA GLU A 32 -7.10 -40.63 3.09
C GLU A 32 -8.34 -40.76 2.19
N VAL A 33 -9.31 -39.84 2.30
CA VAL A 33 -10.49 -39.80 1.42
C VAL A 33 -10.12 -39.46 -0.02
N LEU A 34 -9.23 -38.47 -0.23
CA LEU A 34 -8.76 -38.11 -1.57
C LEU A 34 -7.92 -39.22 -2.22
N GLY A 35 -7.18 -39.98 -1.41
CA GLY A 35 -6.41 -41.15 -1.84
C GLY A 35 -7.25 -42.41 -2.08
N GLY A 36 -8.55 -42.38 -1.76
CA GLY A 36 -9.44 -43.54 -1.87
C GLY A 36 -9.23 -44.61 -0.80
N GLU A 37 -8.43 -44.34 0.24
CA GLU A 37 -8.16 -45.24 1.36
C GLU A 37 -9.31 -45.26 2.39
N ARG A 38 -10.14 -44.20 2.39
CA ARG A 38 -11.33 -44.10 3.25
C ARG A 38 -12.51 -43.51 2.48
N SER A 39 -13.73 -43.94 2.80
CA SER A 39 -14.95 -43.36 2.26
C SER A 39 -15.36 -42.07 2.99
N VAL A 40 -16.16 -41.22 2.32
CA VAL A 40 -16.72 -40.00 2.93
C VAL A 40 -17.56 -40.29 4.19
N PRO A 41 -18.45 -41.31 4.22
CA PRO A 41 -19.21 -41.64 5.43
C PRO A 41 -18.33 -42.03 6.63
N GLU A 42 -17.29 -42.85 6.41
CA GLU A 42 -16.35 -43.25 7.46
C GLU A 42 -15.56 -42.05 8.01
N ALA A 43 -15.15 -41.14 7.12
CA ALA A 43 -14.49 -39.90 7.52
C ALA A 43 -15.40 -39.00 8.37
N CYS A 44 -16.67 -38.87 8.01
CA CYS A 44 -17.67 -38.13 8.77
C CYS A 44 -17.85 -38.72 10.18
N ALA A 45 -17.98 -40.05 10.28
CA ALA A 45 -18.11 -40.76 11.55
C ALA A 45 -16.90 -40.55 12.47
N GLN A 46 -15.68 -40.65 11.93
CA GLN A 46 -14.46 -40.43 12.70
C GLN A 46 -14.28 -38.99 13.18
N LEU A 47 -14.64 -38.02 12.34
CA LEU A 47 -14.49 -36.60 12.68
C LEU A 47 -15.66 -36.06 13.52
N GLY A 48 -16.74 -36.82 13.68
CA GLY A 48 -17.94 -36.40 14.39
C GLY A 48 -18.65 -35.24 13.70
N ILE A 49 -18.65 -35.21 12.37
CA ILE A 49 -19.26 -34.14 11.56
C ILE A 49 -20.17 -34.71 10.47
N GLU A 50 -21.12 -33.90 10.02
CA GLU A 50 -21.99 -34.24 8.90
C GLU A 50 -21.27 -34.15 7.54
N ARG A 51 -21.86 -34.77 6.51
CA ARG A 51 -21.31 -34.80 5.15
C ARG A 51 -21.12 -33.41 4.56
N SER A 52 -22.09 -32.51 4.72
CA SER A 52 -22.01 -31.12 4.22
C SER A 52 -20.80 -30.40 4.80
N ARG A 53 -20.62 -30.48 6.13
CA ARG A 53 -19.47 -29.93 6.86
C ARG A 53 -18.15 -30.51 6.34
N PHE A 54 -18.10 -31.81 6.08
CA PHE A 54 -16.91 -32.46 5.54
C PHE A 54 -16.59 -31.96 4.12
N HIS A 55 -17.59 -31.80 3.25
CA HIS A 55 -17.40 -31.28 1.91
C HIS A 55 -16.88 -29.84 1.91
N GLU A 56 -17.48 -28.95 2.69
CA GLU A 56 -17.03 -27.57 2.88
C GLU A 56 -15.57 -27.52 3.37
N LEU A 57 -15.25 -28.34 4.38
CA LEU A 57 -13.91 -28.40 4.94
C LEU A 57 -12.89 -28.86 3.89
N ARG A 58 -13.22 -29.90 3.13
CA ARG A 58 -12.37 -30.42 2.05
C ARG A 58 -12.15 -29.37 0.97
N GLU A 59 -13.21 -28.68 0.54
CA GLU A 59 -13.12 -27.60 -0.44
C GLU A 59 -12.23 -26.46 0.05
N THR A 60 -12.43 -26.02 1.29
CA THR A 60 -11.61 -24.96 1.92
C THR A 60 -10.13 -25.34 1.95
N VAL A 61 -9.80 -26.57 2.33
CA VAL A 61 -8.40 -27.05 2.36
C VAL A 61 -7.81 -27.08 0.96
N LEU A 62 -8.54 -27.59 -0.02
CA LEU A 62 -8.07 -27.68 -1.41
C LEU A 62 -7.89 -26.30 -2.03
N GLN A 63 -8.80 -25.37 -1.78
CA GLN A 63 -8.71 -23.99 -2.25
C GLN A 63 -7.50 -23.29 -1.64
N GLY A 64 -7.25 -23.48 -0.33
CA GLY A 64 -6.06 -22.96 0.34
C GLY A 64 -4.76 -23.52 -0.26
N ALA A 65 -4.71 -24.83 -0.49
CA ALA A 65 -3.57 -25.47 -1.14
C ALA A 65 -3.35 -24.92 -2.56
N LEU A 66 -4.41 -24.81 -3.37
CA LEU A 66 -4.33 -24.25 -4.72
C LEU A 66 -3.78 -22.82 -4.69
N ALA A 67 -4.31 -21.96 -3.81
CA ALA A 67 -3.86 -20.58 -3.66
C ALA A 67 -2.37 -20.47 -3.26
N THR A 68 -1.82 -21.46 -2.55
CA THR A 68 -0.37 -21.49 -2.25
C THR A 68 0.50 -21.91 -3.43
N LEU A 69 -0.07 -22.63 -4.40
CA LEU A 69 0.62 -23.08 -5.60
C LEU A 69 0.57 -22.05 -6.73
N GLU A 70 -0.31 -21.05 -6.65
CA GLU A 70 -0.41 -19.97 -7.63
C GLU A 70 0.92 -19.21 -7.80
N PRO A 71 1.33 -18.89 -9.04
CA PRO A 71 2.54 -18.12 -9.30
C PRO A 71 2.47 -16.75 -8.61
N ARG A 72 3.36 -16.51 -7.65
CA ARG A 72 3.58 -15.16 -7.11
C ARG A 72 4.59 -14.44 -7.98
N LEU A 73 4.34 -13.15 -8.24
CA LEU A 73 5.30 -12.27 -8.91
C LEU A 73 6.67 -12.47 -8.25
N ARG A 74 7.65 -12.90 -9.06
CA ARG A 74 9.01 -13.17 -8.60
C ARG A 74 9.62 -11.86 -8.12
N GLY A 75 9.79 -11.73 -6.81
CA GLY A 75 10.42 -10.59 -6.17
C GLY A 75 10.21 -10.64 -4.67
N ARG A 76 11.18 -10.10 -3.91
CA ARG A 76 10.95 -9.82 -2.49
C ARG A 76 9.71 -8.92 -2.42
N PRO A 77 8.68 -9.26 -1.62
CA PRO A 77 7.60 -8.32 -1.34
C PRO A 77 8.24 -6.98 -1.00
N ARG A 78 7.75 -5.86 -1.59
CA ARG A 78 8.25 -4.53 -1.25
C ARG A 78 8.29 -4.43 0.26
N ARG A 79 9.47 -4.16 0.84
CA ARG A 79 9.59 -3.91 2.28
C ARG A 79 8.60 -2.79 2.58
N GLN A 80 7.64 -3.05 3.46
CA GLN A 80 6.87 -1.97 4.05
C GLN A 80 7.89 -1.10 4.77
N ALA A 81 7.87 0.20 4.48
CA ALA A 81 8.81 1.13 5.08
C ALA A 81 8.72 0.99 6.60
N SER A 82 9.86 0.84 7.27
CA SER A 82 9.85 0.82 8.73
C SER A 82 9.31 2.16 9.26
N PRO A 83 8.80 2.22 10.50
CA PRO A 83 8.41 3.50 11.11
C PRO A 83 9.54 4.54 11.09
N GLU A 84 10.79 4.08 11.19
CA GLU A 84 11.98 4.92 11.10
C GLU A 84 12.21 5.43 9.67
N GLU A 85 12.05 4.60 8.64
CA GLU A 85 12.16 4.99 7.24
C GLU A 85 11.07 6.02 6.85
N ALA A 86 9.86 5.90 7.41
CA ALA A 86 8.80 6.90 7.24
C ALA A 86 9.13 8.23 7.94
N GLN A 87 9.75 8.19 9.13
CA GLN A 87 10.20 9.39 9.84
C GLN A 87 11.33 10.10 9.09
N VAL A 88 12.29 9.35 8.54
CA VAL A 88 13.38 9.91 7.73
C VAL A 88 12.81 10.63 6.51
N ALA A 89 11.88 10.02 5.77
CA ALA A 89 11.25 10.66 4.62
C ALA A 89 10.52 11.97 5.02
N ALA A 90 9.77 11.96 6.12
CA ALA A 90 9.09 13.15 6.61
C ALA A 90 10.05 14.27 7.02
N LEU A 91 11.19 13.91 7.63
CA LEU A 91 12.24 14.88 7.99
C LEU A 91 12.96 15.42 6.75
N GLU A 92 13.20 14.59 5.75
CA GLU A 92 13.81 15.01 4.47
C GLU A 92 12.91 16.03 3.75
N ASP A 93 11.60 15.79 3.70
CA ASP A 93 10.63 16.73 3.13
C ASP A 93 10.64 18.07 3.87
N GLN A 94 10.62 18.05 5.21
CA GLN A 94 10.71 19.27 6.03
C GLN A 94 12.00 20.04 5.79
N VAL A 95 13.13 19.34 5.67
CA VAL A 95 14.42 19.97 5.39
C VAL A 95 14.42 20.64 4.00
N GLN A 96 13.77 20.04 3.01
CA GLN A 96 13.64 20.66 1.68
C GLN A 96 12.77 21.91 1.72
N GLU A 97 11.62 21.85 2.40
CA GLU A 97 10.74 23.00 2.58
C GLU A 97 11.47 24.16 3.26
N LEU A 98 12.13 23.90 4.40
CA LEU A 98 12.88 24.91 5.14
C LEU A 98 14.04 25.50 4.32
N LYS A 99 14.69 24.71 3.46
CA LYS A 99 15.73 25.22 2.55
C LYS A 99 15.17 26.17 1.50
N VAL A 100 13.98 25.90 0.98
CA VAL A 100 13.29 26.79 0.04
C VAL A 100 12.94 28.11 0.75
N ASP A 101 12.37 28.04 1.95
CA ASP A 101 12.02 29.22 2.74
C ASP A 101 13.23 30.07 3.09
N LEU A 102 14.32 29.44 3.51
CA LEU A 102 15.57 30.13 3.82
C LEU A 102 16.10 30.88 2.59
N ARG A 103 16.12 30.23 1.42
CA ARG A 103 16.55 30.89 0.17
C ARG A 103 15.64 32.07 -0.17
N ALA A 104 14.32 31.91 -0.03
CA ALA A 104 13.38 32.99 -0.29
C ALA A 104 13.55 34.16 0.70
N ALA A 105 13.88 33.90 1.96
CA ALA A 105 14.22 34.92 2.94
C ALA A 105 15.51 35.67 2.58
N GLN A 106 16.57 34.93 2.24
CA GLN A 106 17.86 35.50 1.83
C GLN A 106 17.73 36.39 0.59
N VAL A 107 17.00 35.94 -0.44
CA VAL A 107 16.75 36.75 -1.65
C VAL A 107 15.99 38.04 -1.30
N ARG A 108 15.00 37.98 -0.40
CA ARG A 108 14.27 39.19 0.04
C ARG A 108 15.17 40.17 0.78
N GLU A 109 16.08 39.69 1.61
CA GLU A 109 17.06 40.52 2.31
C GLU A 109 18.03 41.18 1.33
N GLU A 110 18.61 40.41 0.40
CA GLU A 110 19.50 40.93 -0.65
C GLU A 110 18.80 42.01 -1.50
N LEU A 111 17.55 41.77 -1.90
CA LEU A 111 16.75 42.75 -2.65
C LEU A 111 16.47 44.01 -1.83
N ALA A 112 16.22 43.90 -0.52
CA ALA A 112 16.01 45.07 0.33
C ALA A 112 17.26 45.94 0.45
N LEU A 113 18.45 45.32 0.46
CA LEU A 113 19.73 46.03 0.52
C LEU A 113 20.10 46.70 -0.82
N ILE A 114 19.89 46.01 -1.94
CA ILE A 114 20.34 46.48 -3.28
C ILE A 114 19.27 47.34 -3.96
N LEU A 115 17.99 46.99 -3.80
CA LEU A 115 16.85 47.58 -4.50
C LEU A 115 15.69 47.88 -3.52
N PRO A 116 15.88 48.79 -2.55
CA PRO A 116 14.90 49.04 -1.48
C PRO A 116 13.53 49.51 -1.99
N HIS A 117 13.48 50.10 -3.19
CA HIS A 117 12.26 50.57 -3.87
C HIS A 117 11.44 49.44 -4.53
N VAL A 118 12.01 48.24 -4.67
CA VAL A 118 11.29 47.04 -5.14
C VAL A 118 10.60 46.33 -3.97
N VAL A 119 11.16 46.43 -2.77
CA VAL A 119 10.60 45.87 -1.53
C VAL A 119 9.59 46.81 -0.88
N HIS A 120 9.84 48.12 -0.92
CA HIS A 120 8.91 49.14 -0.45
C HIS A 120 8.20 49.80 -1.63
N LYS A 121 6.93 49.45 -1.86
CA LYS A 121 6.04 50.27 -2.70
C LYS A 121 6.00 51.67 -2.09
N PRO A 122 6.37 52.75 -2.80
CA PRO A 122 6.30 54.08 -2.22
C PRO A 122 4.84 54.45 -1.97
N GLU A 123 4.50 54.72 -0.70
CA GLU A 123 3.29 55.45 -0.33
C GLU A 123 3.43 56.90 -0.85
N THR A 124 2.73 57.16 -1.96
CA THR A 124 2.08 58.40 -2.42
C THR A 124 2.71 59.78 -2.18
N ALA A 125 2.70 60.63 -3.21
CA ALA A 125 2.72 62.09 -3.08
C ALA A 125 1.86 62.74 -4.22
N PRO A 126 1.34 63.98 -4.06
CA PRO A 126 -0.08 64.32 -4.25
C PRO A 126 -0.42 64.98 -5.59
N GLN A 127 -1.73 65.08 -5.87
CA GLN A 127 -2.31 65.91 -6.93
C GLN A 127 -1.96 67.40 -6.70
N ASP A 128 -1.44 68.08 -7.73
CA ASP A 128 -1.71 69.50 -7.91
C ASP A 128 -1.81 69.91 -9.39
N SER A 129 -2.74 70.83 -9.57
CA SER A 129 -3.34 71.54 -10.70
C SER A 129 -2.42 72.12 -11.79
N GLY A 130 -2.99 72.37 -12.98
CA GLY A 130 -2.46 73.41 -13.88
C GLY A 130 -2.56 73.24 -15.41
N GLY A 131 -3.78 73.14 -15.95
CA GLY A 131 -4.29 73.67 -17.23
C GLY A 131 -3.45 73.77 -18.54
N LYS A 132 -4.08 73.39 -19.66
CA LYS A 132 -4.18 74.25 -20.86
C LYS A 132 -5.30 73.83 -21.85
N LYS A 133 -6.23 74.79 -22.06
CA LYS A 133 -6.88 75.29 -23.31
C LYS A 133 -6.93 74.33 -24.52
N GLY A 134 -8.01 74.12 -25.27
CA GLY A 134 -9.30 74.80 -25.42
C GLY A 134 -10.07 74.26 -26.66
N ALA A 135 -11.17 74.94 -27.06
CA ALA A 135 -12.08 74.72 -28.21
C ALA A 135 -13.38 73.95 -27.86
N LYS A 136 -14.62 74.42 -28.08
CA LYS A 136 -15.16 75.29 -29.14
C LYS A 136 -16.52 75.91 -28.73
N ARG A 137 -16.67 77.20 -29.06
CA ARG A 137 -17.81 77.92 -29.67
C ARG A 137 -19.26 77.58 -29.25
N ASN A 138 -19.92 78.57 -28.64
CA ASN A 138 -21.33 78.89 -28.85
C ASN A 138 -21.46 80.31 -29.40
N ALA A 139 -22.28 80.51 -30.44
CA ALA A 139 -22.98 81.77 -30.73
C ALA A 139 -24.15 81.50 -31.71
N ALA A 140 -25.34 81.86 -31.22
CA ALA A 140 -26.71 81.88 -31.72
C ALA A 140 -26.93 82.86 -32.92
N PRO A 141 -28.16 83.09 -33.45
CA PRO A 141 -29.50 82.68 -33.00
C PRO A 141 -30.32 81.78 -33.93
#